data_AF-A0A0M9YS19-F1
#
_entry.id   AF-A0A0M9YS19-F1
#
_cell.length_a   1.000
_cell.length_b   1.000
_cell.length_c   1.000
_cell.angle_alpha   90.00
_cell.angle_beta   90.00
_cell.angle_gamma   90.00
#
_symmetry.space_group_name_H-M   'P 1'
#
loop_
_entity.id
_entity.type
_entity.pdbx_description
1 polymer ?
#
loop_
_entity_poly.entity_id
_entity_poly.type
_entity_poly.pdbx_seq_one_letter_code
_entity_poly.pdbx_strand_id
1 'polypeptide(L)'
;MVTAESLKEAQRPHRPWKAIAMSKEPPGTPWALVRAAARTPTTLPVATLALLLLADEAEAHDGESVESAVLVERAIALIANDAGKEKAAERIEDALMAPHKDGVDLKLVDQARGVVERPGPEGASLQEARGVLLRSLDGKLPSAPEAGKLVTGTETGTSVVLDEFRPACGIADSGDAALFALALVAIAVGL
;
A
#
# COMPACT_ATOMS: atom_id res chain seq x y z
N MET A 1 -56.65 -3.07 33.18
CA MET A 1 -56.06 -2.25 34.26
C MET A 1 -54.68 -1.82 33.77
N VAL A 2 -54.58 -0.56 33.34
CA VAL A 2 -53.36 0.03 32.78
C VAL A 2 -52.82 0.98 33.84
N THR A 3 -51.61 0.72 34.30
CA THR A 3 -50.93 1.38 35.42
C THR A 3 -50.51 2.81 35.05
N ALA A 4 -50.55 3.69 36.06
CA ALA A 4 -50.49 5.15 35.95
C ALA A 4 -49.12 5.76 35.55
N GLU A 5 -48.16 4.97 35.08
CA GLU A 5 -46.84 5.47 34.65
C GLU A 5 -46.75 5.84 33.16
N SER A 6 -47.69 5.38 32.33
CA SER A 6 -47.62 5.59 30.87
C SER A 6 -48.11 6.97 30.39
N LEU A 7 -48.43 7.90 31.30
CA LEU A 7 -49.03 9.20 30.96
C LEU A 7 -48.14 10.42 31.26
N LYS A 8 -46.87 10.20 31.65
CA LYS A 8 -45.95 11.30 32.03
C LYS A 8 -44.91 11.66 30.95
N GLU A 9 -44.79 10.87 29.89
CA GLU A 9 -43.79 11.07 28.82
C GLU A 9 -44.27 12.05 27.71
N ALA A 10 -45.57 12.36 27.63
CA ALA A 10 -46.17 13.06 26.49
C ALA A 10 -46.20 14.60 26.60
N GLN A 11 -45.45 15.20 27.52
CA GLN A 11 -45.54 16.64 27.78
C GLN A 11 -44.17 17.29 27.98
N ARG A 12 -43.35 17.29 26.93
CA ARG A 12 -42.25 18.26 26.80
C ARG A 12 -42.66 19.41 25.88
N PRO A 13 -42.67 20.67 26.37
CA PRO A 13 -43.04 21.81 25.56
C PRO A 13 -41.97 22.12 24.50
N HIS A 14 -42.45 22.32 23.27
CA HIS A 14 -41.73 22.97 22.17
C HIS A 14 -41.05 24.25 22.65
N ARG A 15 -39.73 24.30 22.61
CA ARG A 15 -39.00 25.57 22.81
C ARG A 15 -38.97 26.37 21.51
N PRO A 16 -39.32 27.65 21.54
CA PRO A 16 -39.24 28.53 20.38
C PRO A 16 -37.77 28.83 20.08
N TRP A 17 -37.35 28.56 18.85
CA TRP A 17 -36.06 28.93 18.31
C TRP A 17 -36.04 30.44 18.03
N LYS A 18 -35.92 31.24 19.10
CA LYS A 18 -35.64 32.67 18.97
C LYS A 18 -34.22 32.87 18.44
N ALA A 19 -34.14 33.68 17.40
CA ALA A 19 -32.93 34.22 16.81
C ALA A 19 -31.95 34.76 17.87
N ILE A 20 -30.71 34.27 17.82
CA ILE A 20 -29.56 34.93 18.44
C ILE A 20 -28.78 35.53 17.26
N ALA A 21 -29.07 36.80 17.01
CA ALA A 21 -28.15 37.66 16.31
C ALA A 21 -27.00 38.04 17.25
N MET A 22 -25.80 38.00 16.68
CA MET A 22 -24.65 38.86 16.97
C MET A 22 -23.81 38.63 18.25
N SER A 23 -22.52 38.46 17.93
CA SER A 23 -21.37 39.10 18.58
C SER A 23 -20.80 38.43 19.84
N LYS A 24 -19.86 37.52 19.61
CA LYS A 24 -18.46 37.71 19.98
C LYS A 24 -17.62 36.62 19.34
N GLU A 25 -16.78 36.99 18.38
CA GLU A 25 -15.78 36.07 17.83
C GLU A 25 -14.87 35.59 18.96
N PRO A 26 -14.64 34.28 19.10
CA PRO A 26 -13.75 33.73 20.11
C PRO A 26 -12.29 34.10 19.79
N PRO A 27 -11.51 34.62 20.76
CA PRO A 27 -10.07 34.76 20.59
C PRO A 27 -9.44 33.36 20.62
N GLY A 28 -9.22 32.78 19.44
CA GLY A 28 -8.61 31.46 19.34
C GLY A 28 -8.56 30.87 17.94
N THR A 29 -8.85 31.66 16.91
CA THR A 29 -8.87 31.17 15.54
C THR A 29 -7.44 31.10 14.96
N PRO A 30 -7.00 29.92 14.46
CA PRO A 30 -5.62 29.67 14.03
C PRO A 30 -5.20 30.39 12.74
N TRP A 31 -6.12 31.13 12.09
CA TRP A 31 -5.83 31.82 10.83
C TRP A 31 -4.97 33.10 10.98
N ALA A 32 -4.82 33.65 12.19
CA ALA A 32 -3.94 34.79 12.44
C ALA A 32 -2.44 34.44 12.34
N LEU A 33 -2.06 33.17 12.55
CA LEU A 33 -0.69 32.70 12.38
C LEU A 33 -0.30 32.47 10.91
N VAL A 34 -1.27 32.34 10.01
CA VAL A 34 -1.00 32.04 8.59
C VAL A 34 -0.47 33.27 7.83
N ARG A 35 -0.75 34.49 8.28
CA ARG A 35 -0.20 35.71 7.63
C ARG A 35 1.17 36.15 8.13
N ALA A 36 1.62 35.70 9.30
CA ALA A 36 2.90 36.13 9.87
C ALA A 36 4.10 35.26 9.44
N ALA A 37 3.87 34.10 8.82
CA ALA A 37 4.92 33.16 8.42
C ALA A 37 5.44 33.35 6.98
N ALA A 38 5.29 34.55 6.40
CA ALA A 38 5.76 34.86 5.04
C ALA A 38 7.18 35.48 4.98
N ARG A 39 7.98 35.38 6.06
CA ARG A 39 9.33 35.97 6.11
C ARG A 39 10.37 35.14 6.88
N THR A 40 10.28 33.82 6.84
CA THR A 40 11.37 32.95 7.31
C THR A 40 11.57 31.80 6.30
N PRO A 41 12.72 31.73 5.61
CA PRO A 41 12.95 30.78 4.52
C PRO A 41 13.25 29.33 4.97
N THR A 42 12.85 28.94 6.19
CA THR A 42 13.28 27.67 6.82
C THR A 42 12.17 26.66 7.12
N THR A 43 10.92 26.90 6.72
CA THR A 43 9.78 26.00 6.99
C THR A 43 9.28 25.20 5.78
N LEU A 44 10.05 25.15 4.69
CA LEU A 44 9.67 24.40 3.49
C LEU A 44 9.72 22.85 3.59
N PRO A 45 10.52 22.16 4.44
CA PRO A 45 10.57 20.70 4.36
C PRO A 45 9.43 19.98 5.10
N VAL A 46 8.76 20.62 6.07
CA VAL A 46 7.73 19.96 6.90
C VAL A 46 6.36 19.95 6.21
N ALA A 47 6.03 21.01 5.46
CA ALA A 47 4.77 21.06 4.72
C ALA A 47 4.73 20.06 3.55
N THR A 48 5.87 19.81 2.91
CA THR A 48 5.99 18.82 1.82
C THR A 48 5.85 17.39 2.32
N LEU A 49 6.33 17.09 3.54
CA LEU A 49 6.18 15.76 4.15
C LEU A 49 4.71 15.47 4.54
N ALA A 50 3.95 16.48 4.95
CA ALA A 50 2.53 16.33 5.24
C ALA A 50 1.68 16.11 3.98
N LEU A 51 2.07 16.69 2.83
CA LEU A 51 1.37 16.47 1.57
C LEU A 51 1.61 15.07 0.98
N LEU A 52 2.77 14.46 1.26
CA LEU A 52 3.09 13.08 0.86
C LEU A 52 2.33 12.01 1.66
N LEU A 53 1.79 12.34 2.83
CA LEU A 53 0.98 11.43 3.65
C LEU A 53 -0.51 11.47 3.30
N LEU A 54 -0.94 12.39 2.43
CA LEU A 54 -2.24 12.38 1.74
C LEU A 54 -2.09 11.90 0.29
N ALA A 55 -1.11 11.02 0.02
CA ALA A 55 -1.10 10.27 -1.22
C ALA A 55 -2.40 9.46 -1.30
N ASP A 56 -3.36 10.06 -2.01
CA ASP A 56 -4.56 9.45 -2.54
C ASP A 56 -4.18 8.04 -3.04
N GLU A 57 -4.87 7.02 -2.54
CA GLU A 57 -4.74 5.69 -3.09
C GLU A 57 -5.07 5.82 -4.58
N ALA A 58 -4.07 5.65 -5.44
CA ALA A 58 -4.27 5.62 -6.87
C ALA A 58 -5.18 4.42 -7.17
N GLU A 59 -6.49 4.66 -7.27
CA GLU A 59 -7.47 3.70 -7.76
C GLU A 59 -7.17 3.41 -9.23
N ALA A 60 -6.41 2.35 -9.43
CA ALA A 60 -6.11 1.80 -10.74
C ALA A 60 -7.33 0.99 -11.25
N HIS A 61 -7.99 1.57 -12.26
CA HIS A 61 -8.79 0.90 -13.29
C HIS A 61 -10.17 0.34 -12.90
N ASP A 62 -11.19 1.15 -13.19
CA ASP A 62 -12.64 0.89 -13.09
C ASP A 62 -13.16 -0.01 -14.24
N GLY A 63 -12.69 -1.25 -14.30
CA GLY A 63 -13.09 -2.23 -15.31
C GLY A 63 -13.32 -3.60 -14.71
N GLU A 64 -14.60 -3.90 -14.41
CA GLU A 64 -15.13 -5.22 -14.04
C GLU A 64 -14.41 -5.89 -12.85
N SER A 65 -15.01 -5.79 -11.66
CA SER A 65 -14.46 -6.28 -10.40
C SER A 65 -14.04 -7.77 -10.45
N VAL A 66 -12.76 -8.02 -10.76
CA VAL A 66 -12.11 -9.34 -10.75
C VAL A 66 -11.28 -9.53 -9.48
N GLU A 67 -11.85 -9.14 -8.34
CA GLU A 67 -11.17 -9.18 -7.03
C GLU A 67 -10.68 -10.59 -6.68
N SER A 68 -11.50 -11.62 -6.92
CA SER A 68 -11.09 -13.02 -6.71
C SER A 68 -9.90 -13.42 -7.58
N ALA A 69 -9.84 -12.96 -8.84
CA ALA A 69 -8.73 -13.29 -9.73
C ALA A 69 -7.42 -12.69 -9.23
N VAL A 70 -7.46 -11.42 -8.80
CA VAL A 70 -6.30 -10.74 -8.20
C VAL A 70 -5.81 -11.45 -6.94
N LEU A 71 -6.72 -11.95 -6.09
CA LEU A 71 -6.37 -12.70 -4.89
C LEU A 71 -5.73 -14.06 -5.22
N VAL A 72 -6.23 -14.77 -6.24
CA VAL A 72 -5.61 -16.00 -6.74
C VAL A 72 -4.23 -15.74 -7.32
N GLU A 73 -4.04 -14.66 -8.08
CA GLU A 73 -2.72 -14.28 -8.59
C GLU A 73 -1.74 -13.98 -7.46
N ARG A 74 -2.18 -13.27 -6.41
CA ARG A 74 -1.35 -13.02 -5.21
C ARG A 74 -0.99 -14.32 -4.51
N ALA A 75 -1.91 -15.27 -4.40
CA ALA A 75 -1.61 -16.60 -3.85
C ALA A 75 -0.55 -17.34 -4.70
N ILE A 76 -0.66 -17.30 -6.03
CA ILE A 76 0.34 -17.88 -6.95
C ILE A 76 1.71 -17.21 -6.77
N ALA A 77 1.74 -15.88 -6.64
CA ALA A 77 2.97 -15.13 -6.41
C ALA A 77 3.62 -15.48 -5.07
N LEU A 78 2.83 -15.63 -4.00
CA LEU A 78 3.32 -16.05 -2.68
C LEU A 78 3.92 -17.46 -2.73
N ILE A 79 3.28 -18.39 -3.43
CA ILE A 79 3.80 -19.74 -3.62
C ILE A 79 5.09 -19.72 -4.44
N ALA A 80 5.14 -18.92 -5.52
CA ALA A 80 6.31 -18.84 -6.38
C ALA A 80 7.55 -18.24 -5.69
N ASN A 81 7.35 -17.46 -4.62
CA ASN A 81 8.40 -16.84 -3.82
C ASN A 81 8.65 -17.56 -2.48
N ASP A 82 8.13 -18.79 -2.31
CA ASP A 82 8.27 -19.58 -1.08
C ASP A 82 7.89 -18.81 0.20
N ALA A 83 6.84 -17.98 0.13
CA ALA A 83 6.45 -17.06 1.21
C ALA A 83 5.80 -17.76 2.43
N GLY A 84 5.63 -19.09 2.36
CA GLY A 84 5.02 -19.93 3.40
C GLY A 84 3.60 -20.38 3.05
N LYS A 85 3.23 -21.56 3.56
CA LYS A 85 1.95 -22.23 3.32
C LYS A 85 0.76 -21.44 3.88
N GLU A 86 0.94 -20.83 5.05
CA GLU A 86 -0.08 -20.09 5.78
C GLU A 86 -0.53 -18.85 4.99
N LYS A 87 0.44 -18.08 4.46
CA LYS A 87 0.14 -16.88 3.67
C LYS A 87 -0.57 -17.21 2.36
N ALA A 88 -0.17 -18.32 1.73
CA ALA A 88 -0.85 -18.79 0.52
C ALA A 88 -2.29 -19.23 0.84
N ALA A 89 -2.50 -19.97 1.93
CA ALA A 89 -3.83 -20.41 2.38
C ALA A 89 -4.76 -19.22 2.69
N GLU A 90 -4.27 -18.21 3.41
CA GLU A 90 -5.01 -16.98 3.72
C GLU A 90 -5.53 -16.31 2.44
N ARG A 91 -4.67 -16.15 1.41
CA ARG A 91 -5.09 -15.53 0.15
C ARG A 91 -6.04 -16.39 -0.67
N ILE A 92 -5.93 -17.70 -0.59
CA ILE A 92 -6.90 -18.62 -1.22
C ILE A 92 -8.26 -18.49 -0.53
N GLU A 93 -8.29 -18.37 0.80
CA GLU A 93 -9.53 -18.16 1.56
C GLU A 93 -10.15 -16.79 1.25
N ASP A 94 -9.34 -15.73 1.22
CA ASP A 94 -9.78 -14.38 0.81
C ASP A 94 -10.46 -14.45 -0.58
N ALA A 95 -9.86 -15.16 -1.54
CA ALA A 95 -10.42 -15.31 -2.88
C ALA A 95 -11.78 -16.04 -2.87
N LEU A 96 -11.98 -17.01 -1.98
CA LEU A 96 -13.26 -17.71 -1.86
C LEU A 96 -14.35 -16.85 -1.20
N MET A 97 -13.94 -15.91 -0.33
CA MET A 97 -14.83 -15.02 0.43
C MET A 97 -15.10 -13.69 -0.27
N ALA A 98 -14.33 -13.36 -1.31
CA ALA A 98 -14.46 -12.09 -2.03
C ALA A 98 -15.89 -11.87 -2.58
N PRO A 99 -16.40 -10.64 -2.52
CA PRO A 99 -17.74 -10.31 -3.02
C PRO A 99 -17.86 -10.50 -4.53
N HIS A 100 -16.78 -10.31 -5.28
CA HIS A 100 -16.75 -10.46 -6.73
C HIS A 100 -15.87 -11.63 -7.16
N LYS A 101 -16.48 -12.58 -7.88
CA LYS A 101 -15.91 -13.91 -8.17
C LYS A 101 -15.71 -14.20 -9.65
N ASP A 102 -15.73 -13.15 -10.45
CA ASP A 102 -15.57 -13.27 -11.90
C ASP A 102 -14.12 -13.60 -12.28
N GLY A 103 -13.95 -14.30 -13.41
CA GLY A 103 -12.64 -14.65 -13.96
C GLY A 103 -11.90 -15.81 -13.28
N VAL A 104 -12.55 -16.54 -12.36
CA VAL A 104 -11.92 -17.65 -11.62
C VAL A 104 -12.87 -18.84 -11.45
N ASP A 105 -12.38 -20.06 -11.66
CA ASP A 105 -13.09 -21.28 -11.24
C ASP A 105 -12.93 -21.53 -9.73
N LEU A 106 -13.94 -21.14 -8.96
CA LEU A 106 -13.98 -21.30 -7.50
C LEU A 106 -13.86 -22.76 -7.03
N LYS A 107 -14.27 -23.75 -7.84
CA LYS A 107 -14.11 -25.17 -7.46
C LYS A 107 -12.64 -25.57 -7.46
N LEU A 108 -11.87 -25.04 -8.41
CA LEU A 108 -10.43 -25.25 -8.47
C LEU A 108 -9.72 -24.47 -7.35
N VAL A 109 -10.19 -23.28 -6.99
CA VAL A 109 -9.66 -22.53 -5.84
C VAL A 109 -9.88 -23.30 -4.53
N ASP A 110 -11.06 -23.84 -4.30
CA ASP A 110 -11.35 -24.67 -3.12
C ASP A 110 -10.54 -25.98 -3.13
N GLN A 111 -10.34 -26.58 -4.32
CA GLN A 111 -9.43 -27.72 -4.47
C GLN A 111 -7.99 -27.36 -4.09
N ALA A 112 -7.51 -26.19 -4.51
CA ALA A 112 -6.18 -25.71 -4.16
C ALA A 112 -6.04 -25.52 -2.65
N ARG A 113 -7.07 -24.97 -1.97
CA ARG A 113 -7.10 -24.89 -0.50
C ARG A 113 -6.90 -26.25 0.15
N GLY A 114 -7.64 -27.27 -0.30
CA GLY A 114 -7.52 -28.63 0.21
C GLY A 114 -6.15 -29.29 -0.04
N VAL A 115 -5.44 -28.88 -1.10
CA VAL A 115 -4.06 -29.32 -1.35
C VAL A 115 -3.09 -28.63 -0.40
N VAL A 116 -3.22 -27.30 -0.25
CA VAL A 116 -2.38 -26.50 0.64
C VAL A 116 -2.53 -27.01 2.07
N GLU A 117 -3.74 -27.23 2.58
CA GLU A 117 -3.98 -27.66 3.97
C GLU A 117 -3.47 -29.07 4.29
N ARG A 118 -3.29 -29.92 3.27
CA ARG A 118 -2.89 -31.32 3.47
C ARG A 118 -1.58 -31.44 4.26
N PRO A 119 -1.49 -32.31 5.27
CA PRO A 119 -0.24 -32.54 5.98
C PRO A 119 0.75 -33.28 5.06
N GLY A 120 1.98 -32.75 4.94
CA GLY A 120 2.99 -33.31 4.04
C GLY A 120 4.17 -32.35 3.81
N PRO A 121 5.12 -32.74 2.93
CA PRO A 121 6.22 -31.88 2.54
C PRO A 121 5.71 -30.62 1.82
N GLU A 122 5.96 -29.47 2.44
CA GLU A 122 5.39 -28.17 2.03
C GLU A 122 5.63 -27.86 0.55
N GLY A 123 6.86 -28.01 0.07
CA GLY A 123 7.21 -27.68 -1.32
C GLY A 123 6.41 -28.45 -2.38
N ALA A 124 6.14 -29.74 -2.16
CA ALA A 124 5.37 -30.55 -3.13
C ALA A 124 3.90 -30.14 -3.16
N SER A 125 3.30 -29.91 -1.98
CA SER A 125 1.91 -29.48 -1.86
C SER A 125 1.69 -28.08 -2.44
N LEU A 126 2.63 -27.15 -2.21
CA LEU A 126 2.53 -25.79 -2.74
C LEU A 126 2.67 -25.77 -4.27
N GLN A 127 3.56 -26.57 -4.85
CA GLN A 127 3.66 -26.68 -6.31
C GLN A 127 2.41 -27.30 -6.94
N GLU A 128 1.81 -28.31 -6.31
CA GLU A 128 0.53 -28.88 -6.74
C GLU A 128 -0.59 -27.81 -6.66
N ALA A 129 -0.67 -27.08 -5.55
CA ALA A 129 -1.65 -26.01 -5.35
C ALA A 129 -1.50 -24.91 -6.40
N ARG A 130 -0.27 -24.46 -6.69
CA ARG A 130 0.02 -23.49 -7.76
C ARG A 130 -0.48 -23.97 -9.12
N GLY A 131 -0.28 -25.25 -9.43
CA GLY A 131 -0.78 -25.85 -10.68
C GLY A 131 -2.31 -25.90 -10.78
N VAL A 132 -3.01 -26.01 -9.64
CA VAL A 132 -4.48 -25.95 -9.59
C VAL A 132 -4.97 -24.50 -9.70
N LEU A 133 -4.34 -23.57 -8.98
CA LEU A 133 -4.66 -22.14 -9.05
C LEU A 133 -4.46 -21.56 -10.46
N LEU A 134 -3.38 -21.93 -11.15
CA LEU A 134 -3.17 -21.53 -12.55
C LEU A 134 -4.28 -22.04 -13.48
N ARG A 135 -4.78 -23.26 -13.25
CA ARG A 135 -5.91 -23.81 -14.00
C ARG A 135 -7.22 -23.06 -13.70
N SER A 136 -7.38 -22.54 -12.48
CA SER A 136 -8.56 -21.74 -12.12
C SER A 136 -8.67 -20.42 -12.90
N LEU A 137 -7.55 -19.93 -13.44
CA LEU A 137 -7.45 -18.72 -14.27
C LEU A 137 -7.34 -19.05 -15.78
N ASP A 138 -7.74 -20.24 -16.21
CA ASP A 138 -7.56 -20.72 -17.59
C ASP A 138 -6.09 -20.67 -18.10
N GLY A 139 -5.12 -20.77 -17.17
CA GLY A 139 -3.70 -20.68 -17.47
C GLY A 139 -3.21 -19.27 -17.83
N LYS A 140 -4.06 -18.25 -17.71
CA LYS A 140 -3.70 -16.85 -17.94
C LYS A 140 -3.53 -16.15 -16.60
N LEU A 141 -2.46 -15.40 -16.46
CA LEU A 141 -2.29 -14.45 -15.37
C LEU A 141 -2.66 -13.07 -15.94
N PRO A 142 -3.88 -12.56 -15.72
CA PRO A 142 -4.30 -11.25 -16.24
C PRO A 142 -3.31 -10.11 -15.92
N SER A 143 -2.59 -10.20 -14.80
CA SER A 143 -1.60 -9.20 -14.40
C SER A 143 -0.16 -9.48 -14.89
N ALA A 144 0.10 -10.65 -15.50
CA ALA A 144 1.43 -10.94 -16.01
C ALA A 144 1.66 -10.25 -17.36
N PRO A 145 2.79 -9.55 -17.55
CA PRO A 145 3.15 -9.05 -18.88
C PRO A 145 3.34 -10.24 -19.83
N GLU A 146 3.03 -10.04 -21.11
CA GLU A 146 3.25 -11.05 -22.14
C GLU A 146 4.67 -11.61 -22.02
N ALA A 147 4.79 -12.94 -22.02
CA ALA A 147 6.07 -13.61 -21.81
C ALA A 147 7.12 -13.10 -22.81
N GLY A 148 8.20 -12.50 -22.30
CA GLY A 148 9.27 -11.93 -23.10
C GLY A 148 9.17 -10.41 -23.34
N LYS A 149 8.06 -9.77 -22.97
CA LYS A 149 7.92 -8.31 -23.00
C LYS A 149 8.31 -7.73 -21.64
N LEU A 150 9.53 -7.19 -21.56
CA LEU A 150 9.92 -6.37 -20.42
C LEU A 150 9.10 -5.08 -20.45
N VAL A 151 8.31 -4.84 -19.41
CA VAL A 151 7.56 -3.59 -19.26
C VAL A 151 8.56 -2.50 -18.89
N THR A 152 8.69 -1.48 -19.72
CA THR A 152 9.57 -0.33 -19.44
C THR A 152 8.92 0.59 -18.41
N GLY A 153 9.72 1.37 -17.67
CA GLY A 153 9.19 2.33 -16.69
C GLY A 153 8.21 3.36 -17.27
N THR A 154 8.25 3.57 -18.60
CA THR A 154 7.27 4.39 -19.32
C THR A 154 5.89 3.74 -19.44
N GLU A 155 5.81 2.41 -19.48
CA GLU A 155 4.55 1.66 -19.58
C GLU A 155 3.90 1.45 -18.20
N THR A 156 4.67 1.32 -17.12
CA THR A 156 4.15 1.19 -15.74
C THR A 156 3.84 2.53 -15.07
N GLY A 157 4.12 3.67 -15.73
CA GLY A 157 4.04 4.99 -15.10
C GLY A 157 5.10 5.23 -14.01
N THR A 158 5.99 4.26 -13.76
CA THR A 158 7.15 4.37 -12.88
C THR A 158 8.40 4.65 -13.71
N SER A 159 8.40 5.78 -14.41
CA SER A 159 9.66 6.33 -14.91
C SER A 159 10.42 6.86 -13.69
N VAL A 160 11.20 6.01 -13.05
CA VAL A 160 12.21 6.48 -12.11
C VAL A 160 13.26 7.20 -12.95
N VAL A 161 13.04 8.51 -13.15
CA VAL A 161 14.13 9.41 -13.52
C VAL A 161 15.00 9.44 -12.28
N LEU A 162 16.00 8.54 -12.23
CA LEU A 162 17.08 8.71 -11.29
C LEU A 162 17.69 10.06 -11.63
N ASP A 163 17.52 11.04 -10.75
CA ASP A 163 18.28 12.28 -10.84
C ASP A 163 19.74 11.90 -11.09
N GLU A 164 20.38 12.62 -12.01
CA GLU A 164 21.78 12.41 -12.35
C GLU A 164 22.56 12.22 -11.07
N PHE A 165 23.12 11.02 -10.88
CA PHE A 165 23.75 10.62 -9.62
C PHE A 165 24.89 11.61 -9.33
N ARG A 166 24.61 12.60 -8.49
CA ARG A 166 25.58 13.54 -7.95
C ARG A 166 26.00 12.99 -6.60
N PRO A 167 27.09 12.19 -6.54
CA PRO A 167 27.61 11.78 -5.24
C PRO A 167 27.85 13.05 -4.41
N ALA A 168 27.48 13.01 -3.13
CA ALA A 168 27.62 14.15 -2.21
C ALA A 168 29.08 14.61 -2.05
N CYS A 169 30.03 13.81 -2.53
CA CYS A 169 31.46 14.00 -2.46
C CYS A 169 32.06 13.64 -3.82
N GLY A 170 32.79 14.55 -4.46
CA GLY A 170 33.53 14.25 -5.68
C GLY A 170 34.82 13.47 -5.34
N ILE A 171 35.37 12.74 -6.30
CA ILE A 171 36.69 12.05 -6.23
C ILE A 171 37.88 13.05 -6.01
N ALA A 172 37.59 14.32 -5.76
CA ALA A 172 38.53 15.39 -5.51
C ALA A 172 38.35 16.04 -4.13
N ASP A 173 37.58 15.43 -3.23
CA ASP A 173 37.43 15.91 -1.87
C ASP A 173 38.73 15.71 -1.07
N SER A 174 38.93 16.53 -0.04
CA SER A 174 40.12 16.50 0.82
C SER A 174 40.38 15.12 1.46
N GLY A 175 39.36 14.27 1.56
CA GLY A 175 39.47 12.88 2.00
C GLY A 175 40.31 12.01 1.06
N ASP A 176 40.13 12.14 -0.26
CA ASP A 176 40.89 11.37 -1.25
C ASP A 176 42.35 11.80 -1.31
N ALA A 177 42.62 13.10 -1.14
CA ALA A 177 43.99 13.60 -1.03
C ALA A 177 44.71 13.03 0.21
N ALA A 178 43.99 12.89 1.33
CA ALA A 178 44.54 12.29 2.54
C ALA A 178 44.83 10.79 2.36
N LEU A 179 43.92 10.05 1.72
CA LEU A 179 44.13 8.64 1.38
C LEU A 179 45.31 8.46 0.41
N PHE A 180 45.43 9.32 -0.59
CA PHE A 180 46.56 9.30 -1.53
C PHE A 180 47.90 9.60 -0.84
N ALA A 181 47.93 10.60 0.05
CA ALA A 181 49.11 10.91 0.85
C ALA A 181 49.51 9.75 1.77
N LEU A 182 48.54 9.09 2.42
CA LEU A 182 48.78 7.91 3.24
C LEU A 182 49.32 6.73 2.42
N ALA A 183 48.78 6.50 1.23
CA ALA A 183 49.27 5.46 0.33
C ALA A 183 50.73 5.69 -0.09
N LEU A 184 51.10 6.93 -0.41
CA LEU A 184 52.49 7.28 -0.73
C LEU A 184 53.43 7.07 0.47
N VAL A 185 52.98 7.40 1.68
CA VAL A 185 53.75 7.15 2.90
C VAL A 185 53.93 5.65 3.14
N ALA A 186 52.88 4.84 2.98
CA ALA A 186 52.97 3.38 3.11
C ALA A 186 53.99 2.78 2.14
N ILE A 187 53.95 3.20 0.87
CA ILE A 187 54.93 2.78 -0.16
C ILE A 187 56.35 3.21 0.25
N ALA A 188 56.54 4.43 0.74
CA ALA A 188 57.86 4.93 1.12
C ALA A 188 58.43 4.24 2.37
N VAL A 189 57.57 3.78 3.28
CA VAL A 189 57.96 3.07 4.52
C VAL A 189 58.07 1.55 4.30
N GLY A 190 57.59 1.04 3.16
CA GLY A 190 57.66 -0.38 2.79
C GLY A 190 56.67 -1.25 3.56
N LEU A 191 55.46 -0.72 3.78
CA LEU A 191 54.33 -1.41 4.41
C LEU A 191 53.42 -2.06 3.37
#